data_AF-A0A1R4IRF6-F1
#
_entry.id   AF-A0A1R4IRF6-F1
#
_cell.length_a   1.000
_cell.length_b   1.000
_cell.length_c   1.000
_cell.angle_alpha   90.00
_cell.angle_beta   90.00
_cell.angle_gamma   90.00
#
_symmetry.space_group_name_H-M   'P 1'
#
loop_
_entity.id
_entity.type
_entity.pdbx_description
1 polymer ?
#
loop_
_entity_poly.entity_id
_entity_poly.type
_entity_poly.pdbx_seq_one_letter_code
_entity_poly.pdbx_strand_id
1 'polypeptide(L)'
;MIMKDLIGTTVMVQPDMLQDPMEMQGYTGKITRIFDDYRAACVKFEKSEIGFYPTDLLLMLIPADIVVDRLRNPDKMDLQIPDAIDVFEMYQLHATGLPEAQKMALDWAVSHDKLSEAIVCSVRDLAEGRVNRFGAQQRSGRRF
;
A
#
# COMPACT_ATOMS: atom_id res chain seq x y z
N MET A 1 6.14 18.58 -0.84
CA MET A 1 6.02 17.42 -1.74
C MET A 1 6.95 16.37 -1.18
N ILE A 2 6.43 15.31 -0.57
CA ILE A 2 7.28 14.30 0.06
C ILE A 2 7.81 13.40 -1.07
N MET A 3 9.00 13.71 -1.59
CA MET A 3 9.81 12.76 -2.34
C MET A 3 10.27 11.69 -1.32
N LYS A 4 9.37 10.78 -0.95
CA LYS A 4 9.68 9.66 -0.07
C LYS A 4 10.61 8.75 -0.88
N ASP A 5 11.76 8.42 -0.30
CA ASP A 5 12.62 7.39 -0.86
C ASP A 5 11.83 6.07 -0.80
N LEU A 6 11.40 5.61 -1.97
CA LEU A 6 10.62 4.39 -2.11
C LEU A 6 11.54 3.16 -2.22
N ILE A 7 12.85 3.35 -2.39
CA ILE A 7 13.80 2.24 -2.41
C ILE A 7 13.82 1.57 -1.03
N GLY A 8 13.78 0.24 -1.02
CA GLY A 8 13.70 -0.57 0.19
C GLY A 8 12.27 -0.72 0.74
N THR A 9 11.29 -0.05 0.15
CA THR A 9 9.87 -0.19 0.55
C THR A 9 9.37 -1.58 0.17
N THR A 10 8.68 -2.22 1.10
CA THR A 10 7.99 -3.49 0.87
C THR A 10 6.67 -3.23 0.14
N VAL A 11 6.47 -3.95 -0.96
CA VAL A 11 5.30 -3.86 -1.82
C VAL A 11 4.75 -5.25 -2.10
N MET A 12 3.46 -5.33 -2.41
CA MET A 12 2.77 -6.52 -2.89
C MET A 12 2.36 -6.31 -4.35
N VAL A 13 2.58 -7.30 -5.21
CA VAL A 13 1.98 -7.31 -6.55
C VAL A 13 0.48 -7.57 -6.40
N GLN A 14 -0.36 -6.78 -7.07
CA GLN A 14 -1.82 -6.93 -7.01
C GLN A 14 -2.27 -8.41 -7.10
N PRO A 15 -2.99 -8.94 -6.08
CA PRO A 15 -3.37 -10.35 -6.03
C PRO A 15 -4.32 -10.78 -7.15
N ASP A 16 -5.12 -9.85 -7.67
CA ASP A 16 -6.14 -10.06 -8.69
C ASP A 16 -5.65 -9.78 -10.12
N MET A 17 -4.34 -9.58 -10.30
CA MET A 17 -3.74 -9.35 -11.61
C MET A 17 -3.90 -10.58 -12.53
N LEU A 18 -4.71 -10.40 -13.59
CA LEU A 18 -5.07 -11.47 -14.54
C LEU A 18 -3.87 -12.08 -15.28
N GLN A 19 -2.82 -11.28 -15.52
CA GLN A 19 -1.63 -11.70 -16.24
C GLN A 19 -0.39 -11.12 -15.57
N ASP A 20 0.25 -11.88 -14.68
CA ASP A 20 1.59 -11.58 -14.18
C ASP A 20 2.63 -12.47 -14.88
N PRO A 21 3.54 -11.91 -15.69
CA PRO A 21 4.56 -12.71 -16.37
C PRO A 21 5.55 -13.38 -15.41
N MET A 22 5.65 -12.93 -14.16
CA MET A 22 6.54 -13.51 -13.15
C MET A 22 5.79 -14.43 -12.17
N GLU A 23 4.47 -14.56 -12.28
CA GLU A 23 3.64 -15.36 -11.36
C GLU A 23 3.78 -14.97 -9.88
N MET A 24 3.92 -13.67 -9.60
CA MET A 24 4.14 -13.09 -8.26
C MET A 24 2.91 -12.39 -7.70
N GLN A 25 1.71 -12.62 -8.23
CA GLN A 25 0.49 -12.04 -7.67
C GLN A 25 0.33 -12.36 -6.19
N GLY A 26 0.08 -11.34 -5.37
CA GLY A 26 -0.02 -11.47 -3.92
C GLY A 26 1.30 -11.74 -3.20
N TYR A 27 2.42 -11.88 -3.90
CA TYR A 27 3.74 -11.97 -3.27
C TYR A 27 4.28 -10.58 -2.95
N THR A 28 5.05 -10.52 -1.87
CA THR A 28 5.74 -9.31 -1.42
C THR A 28 7.20 -9.29 -1.84
N GLY A 29 7.68 -8.10 -2.16
CA GLY A 29 9.08 -7.85 -2.47
C GLY A 29 9.49 -6.44 -2.07
N LYS A 30 10.75 -6.09 -2.28
CA LYS A 30 11.27 -4.75 -2.02
C LYS A 30 11.58 -4.02 -3.31
N ILE A 31 11.18 -2.76 -3.38
CA ILE A 31 11.60 -1.87 -4.47
C ILE A 31 13.12 -1.68 -4.39
N THR A 32 13.82 -1.94 -5.48
CA THR A 32 15.26 -1.72 -5.59
C THR A 32 15.61 -0.56 -6.51
N ARG A 33 14.75 -0.26 -7.49
CA ARG A 33 14.88 0.86 -8.42
C ARG A 33 13.51 1.35 -8.88
N ILE A 34 13.44 2.62 -9.24
CA ILE A 34 12.27 3.27 -9.86
C ILE A 34 12.70 3.93 -11.16
N PHE A 35 11.83 3.90 -12.16
CA PHE A 35 12.07 4.41 -13.50
C PHE A 35 10.97 5.34 -13.95
N ASP A 36 11.27 6.12 -14.99
CA ASP A 36 10.30 6.87 -15.80
C ASP A 36 9.33 7.72 -14.97
N ASP A 37 9.86 8.48 -14.01
CA ASP A 37 9.07 9.34 -13.13
C ASP A 37 7.94 8.57 -12.40
N TYR A 38 8.36 7.54 -11.65
CA TYR A 38 7.49 6.68 -10.85
C TYR A 38 6.43 5.95 -11.68
N ARG A 39 6.71 5.59 -12.93
CA ARG A 39 5.80 4.76 -13.74
C ARG A 39 6.05 3.28 -13.57
N ALA A 40 7.30 2.90 -13.33
CA ALA A 40 7.68 1.51 -13.16
C ALA A 40 8.73 1.35 -12.05
N ALA A 41 8.76 0.16 -11.46
CA ALA A 41 9.69 -0.20 -10.42
C ALA A 41 10.24 -1.61 -10.63
N CYS A 42 11.49 -1.79 -10.19
CA CYS A 42 12.14 -3.08 -10.09
C CYS A 42 11.95 -3.61 -8.66
N VAL A 43 11.32 -4.77 -8.53
CA VAL A 43 10.98 -5.41 -7.26
C VAL A 43 11.82 -6.67 -7.10
N LYS A 44 12.51 -6.79 -5.95
CA LYS A 44 13.26 -7.99 -5.58
C LYS A 44 12.47 -8.82 -4.58
N PHE A 45 12.29 -10.10 -4.89
CA PHE A 45 11.60 -11.09 -4.05
C PHE A 45 12.60 -11.95 -3.25
N GLU A 46 12.12 -12.75 -2.28
CA GLU A 46 12.97 -13.51 -1.33
C GLU A 46 13.98 -14.46 -1.97
N LYS A 47 13.70 -14.97 -3.18
CA LYS A 47 14.60 -15.88 -3.93
C LYS A 47 15.52 -15.16 -4.92
N SER A 48 15.71 -13.85 -4.77
CA SER A 48 16.45 -13.00 -5.71
C SER A 48 15.88 -12.96 -7.13
N GLU A 49 14.62 -13.39 -7.30
CA GLU A 49 13.84 -13.08 -8.48
C GLU A 49 13.58 -11.58 -8.52
N ILE A 50 13.69 -11.03 -9.73
CA ILE A 50 13.52 -9.61 -9.98
C ILE A 50 12.38 -9.47 -10.99
N GLY A 51 11.33 -8.79 -10.56
CA GLY A 51 10.21 -8.43 -11.44
C GLY A 51 10.24 -6.95 -11.76
N PHE A 52 9.73 -6.60 -12.94
CA PHE A 52 9.56 -5.22 -13.37
C PHE A 52 8.07 -4.93 -13.50
N TYR A 53 7.58 -3.99 -12.71
CA TYR A 53 6.15 -3.73 -12.60
C TYR A 53 5.82 -2.26 -12.79
N PRO A 54 4.72 -1.94 -13.48
CA PRO A 54 4.04 -0.66 -13.34
C PRO A 54 3.71 -0.39 -11.86
N THR A 55 3.99 0.82 -11.39
CA THR A 55 3.83 1.18 -9.96
C THR A 55 2.38 1.25 -9.48
N ASP A 56 1.42 1.31 -10.39
CA ASP A 56 -0.02 1.22 -10.12
C ASP A 56 -0.46 -0.20 -9.75
N LEU A 57 0.31 -1.21 -10.16
CA LEU A 57 0.07 -2.62 -9.83
C LEU A 57 0.80 -3.08 -8.55
N LEU A 58 1.54 -2.17 -7.91
CA LEU A 58 2.27 -2.42 -6.68
C LEU A 58 1.55 -1.76 -5.51
N LEU A 59 1.03 -2.59 -4.61
CA LEU A 59 0.34 -2.18 -3.39
C LEU A 59 1.33 -2.02 -2.24
N MET A 60 1.08 -1.04 -1.38
CA MET A 60 1.81 -0.85 -0.13
C MET A 60 0.90 -0.28 0.95
N LEU A 61 1.31 -0.44 2.21
CA LEU A 61 0.71 0.31 3.30
C LEU A 61 1.03 1.79 3.14
N ILE A 62 0.02 2.63 3.35
CA ILE A 62 0.18 4.07 3.44
C ILE A 62 1.22 4.37 4.53
N PRO A 63 2.13 5.33 4.35
CA PRO A 63 3.07 5.66 5.42
C PRO A 63 2.38 5.99 6.75
N ALA A 64 2.93 5.46 7.86
CA ALA A 64 2.32 5.53 9.18
C ALA A 64 2.03 6.97 9.65
N ASP A 65 2.88 7.93 9.28
CA ASP A 65 2.69 9.36 9.54
C ASP A 65 1.37 9.87 8.94
N ILE A 66 1.06 9.47 7.71
CA ILE A 66 -0.19 9.85 7.03
C ILE A 66 -1.39 9.17 7.69
N VAL A 67 -1.27 7.89 8.07
CA VAL A 67 -2.35 7.17 8.74
C VAL A 67 -2.65 7.75 10.13
N VAL A 68 -1.63 8.06 10.92
CA VAL A 68 -1.81 8.70 12.24
C VAL A 68 -2.54 10.05 12.10
N ASP A 69 -2.20 10.85 11.11
CA ASP A 69 -2.89 12.12 10.85
C ASP A 69 -4.35 11.94 10.42
N ARG A 70 -4.69 10.85 9.73
CA ARG A 70 -6.07 10.50 9.41
C ARG A 70 -6.83 9.99 10.63
N LEU A 71 -6.24 9.12 11.44
CA LEU A 71 -6.86 8.60 12.67
C LEU A 71 -7.17 9.70 13.68
N ARG A 72 -6.36 10.77 13.72
CA ARG A 72 -6.64 11.97 14.54
C ARG A 72 -7.82 12.80 14.03
N ASN A 73 -8.24 12.60 12.79
CA ASN A 73 -9.31 13.33 12.11
C ASN A 73 -10.40 12.33 11.66
N PRO A 74 -11.31 11.90 12.55
CA PRO A 74 -12.27 10.84 12.26
C PRO A 74 -13.15 11.11 11.04
N ASP A 75 -13.38 12.38 10.66
CA ASP A 75 -14.10 12.73 9.42
C ASP A 75 -13.39 12.28 8.12
N LYS A 76 -12.13 11.86 8.18
CA LYS A 76 -11.31 11.43 7.04
C LYS A 76 -11.23 9.90 6.89
N MET A 77 -11.77 9.13 7.83
CA MET A 77 -11.72 7.67 7.86
C MET A 77 -13.03 7.12 8.44
N ASP A 78 -13.76 6.34 7.65
CA ASP A 78 -14.93 5.59 8.14
C ASP A 78 -14.49 4.31 8.86
N LEU A 79 -13.75 4.48 9.96
CA LEU A 79 -13.22 3.39 10.80
C LEU A 79 -13.87 3.42 12.17
N GLN A 80 -14.33 2.27 12.63
CA GLN A 80 -14.76 2.06 14.01
C GLN A 80 -13.55 1.78 14.91
N ILE A 81 -13.76 1.80 16.23
CA ILE A 81 -12.69 1.53 17.21
C ILE A 81 -12.00 0.18 16.94
N PRO A 82 -12.70 -0.93 16.65
CA PRO A 82 -12.05 -2.19 16.30
C PRO A 82 -11.15 -2.07 15.07
N ASP A 83 -11.64 -1.41 14.01
CA ASP A 83 -10.87 -1.22 12.79
C ASP A 83 -9.59 -0.40 13.05
N ALA A 84 -9.66 0.61 13.94
CA ALA A 84 -8.49 1.39 14.32
C ALA A 84 -7.45 0.55 15.08
N ILE A 85 -7.88 -0.40 15.92
CA ILE A 85 -6.99 -1.34 16.62
C ILE A 85 -6.30 -2.25 15.60
N ASP A 86 -7.05 -2.82 14.64
CA ASP A 86 -6.50 -3.66 13.58
C ASP A 86 -5.45 -2.90 12.76
N VAL A 87 -5.72 -1.62 12.43
CA VAL A 87 -4.74 -0.73 11.81
C VAL A 87 -3.47 -0.64 12.66
N PHE A 88 -3.58 -0.34 13.96
CA PHE A 88 -2.40 -0.26 14.82
C PHE A 88 -1.60 -1.57 14.87
N GLU A 89 -2.27 -2.72 14.97
CA GLU A 89 -1.62 -4.04 15.00
C GLU A 89 -0.88 -4.32 13.69
N MET A 90 -1.49 -4.03 12.53
CA MET A 90 -0.86 -4.19 11.23
C MET A 90 0.39 -3.31 11.08
N TYR A 91 0.35 -2.05 11.53
CA TYR A 91 1.53 -1.18 11.47
C TYR A 91 2.64 -1.62 12.42
N GLN A 92 2.30 -2.19 13.58
CA GLN A 92 3.30 -2.79 14.48
C GLN A 92 3.98 -3.99 13.84
N LEU A 93 3.20 -4.90 13.24
CA LEU A 93 3.72 -6.05 12.49
C LEU A 93 4.62 -5.62 11.33
N HIS A 94 4.16 -4.65 10.54
CA HIS A 94 4.92 -4.15 9.39
C HIS A 94 6.22 -3.43 9.78
N ALA A 95 6.23 -2.76 10.93
CA ALA A 95 7.40 -2.03 11.45
C ALA A 95 8.55 -2.95 11.92
N THR A 96 8.28 -4.24 12.15
CA THR A 96 9.34 -5.21 12.51
C THR A 96 10.39 -5.37 11.42
N GLY A 97 10.05 -5.08 10.16
CA GLY A 97 10.93 -5.28 9.00
C GLY A 97 11.12 -6.75 8.60
N LEU A 98 10.50 -7.69 9.32
CA LEU A 98 10.54 -9.11 9.01
C LEU A 98 9.65 -9.39 7.79
N PRO A 99 10.16 -10.04 6.72
CA PRO A 99 9.41 -10.26 5.49
C PRO A 99 8.03 -10.91 5.71
N GLU A 100 7.97 -11.96 6.53
CA GLU A 100 6.73 -12.67 6.84
C GLU A 100 5.70 -11.78 7.55
N ALA A 101 6.14 -10.97 8.52
CA ALA A 101 5.26 -10.05 9.25
C ALA A 101 4.75 -8.92 8.35
N GLN A 102 5.60 -8.40 7.46
CA GLN A 102 5.20 -7.38 6.48
C GLN A 102 4.22 -7.93 5.45
N LYS A 103 4.43 -9.19 5.03
CA LYS A 103 3.48 -9.90 4.18
C LYS A 103 2.14 -10.09 4.87
N MET A 104 2.13 -10.60 6.11
CA MET A 104 0.91 -10.79 6.88
C MET A 104 0.12 -9.48 7.04
N ALA A 105 0.79 -8.37 7.32
CA ALA A 105 0.14 -7.07 7.42
C ALA A 105 -0.51 -6.64 6.10
N LEU A 106 0.16 -6.86 4.96
CA LEU A 106 -0.38 -6.55 3.65
C LEU A 106 -1.52 -7.49 3.23
N ASP A 107 -1.38 -8.80 3.45
CA ASP A 107 -2.42 -9.80 3.18
C ASP A 107 -3.69 -9.48 3.98
N TRP A 108 -3.52 -9.11 5.26
CA TRP A 108 -4.63 -8.72 6.11
C TRP A 108 -5.30 -7.43 5.60
N ALA A 109 -4.53 -6.39 5.31
CA ALA A 109 -5.07 -5.12 4.83
C ALA A 109 -5.81 -5.27 3.50
N VAL A 110 -5.26 -6.03 2.55
CA VAL A 110 -5.86 -6.21 1.20
C VAL A 110 -7.10 -7.10 1.24
N SER A 111 -7.20 -8.05 2.19
CA SER A 111 -8.35 -8.95 2.31
C SER A 111 -9.59 -8.32 2.96
N HIS A 112 -9.50 -7.09 3.47
CA HIS A 112 -10.58 -6.40 4.18
C HIS A 112 -10.89 -5.06 3.51
N ASP A 113 -12.01 -4.97 2.78
CA ASP A 113 -12.37 -3.81 1.95
C ASP A 113 -12.20 -2.46 2.66
N LYS A 114 -12.73 -2.33 3.89
CA LYS A 114 -12.62 -1.09 4.67
C LYS A 114 -11.18 -0.73 5.04
N LEU A 115 -10.38 -1.72 5.43
CA LEU A 115 -8.98 -1.51 5.80
C LEU A 115 -8.15 -1.22 4.56
N SER A 116 -8.40 -1.93 3.47
CA SER A 116 -7.79 -1.69 2.16
C SER A 116 -7.98 -0.24 1.72
N GLU A 117 -9.23 0.26 1.71
CA GLU A 117 -9.53 1.66 1.38
C GLU A 117 -8.85 2.66 2.33
N ALA A 118 -8.73 2.32 3.61
CA ALA A 118 -8.21 3.22 4.62
C ALA A 118 -6.68 3.28 4.66
N ILE A 119 -5.98 2.17 4.43
CA ILE A 119 -4.55 2.04 4.71
C ILE A 119 -3.70 1.42 3.59
N VAL A 120 -4.30 0.97 2.48
CA VAL A 120 -3.56 0.47 1.31
C VAL A 120 -3.60 1.50 0.19
N CYS A 121 -2.52 1.62 -0.56
CA CYS A 121 -2.48 2.43 -1.79
C CYS A 121 -1.49 1.85 -2.80
N SER A 122 -1.59 2.27 -4.05
CA SER A 122 -0.54 1.97 -5.03
C SER A 122 0.71 2.83 -4.79
N VAL A 123 1.87 2.33 -5.19
CA VAL A 123 3.13 3.10 -5.20
C VAL A 123 2.96 4.37 -6.02
N ARG A 124 2.22 4.30 -7.13
CA ARG A 124 1.91 5.46 -7.99
C ARG A 124 1.12 6.53 -7.25
N ASP A 125 0.07 6.15 -6.53
CA ASP A 125 -0.78 7.11 -5.80
C ASP A 125 -0.01 7.83 -4.69
N LEU A 126 0.91 7.12 -4.03
CA LEU A 126 1.77 7.73 -3.03
C LEU A 126 2.75 8.72 -3.67
N ALA A 127 3.42 8.33 -4.75
CA ALA A 127 4.36 9.19 -5.48
C ALA A 127 3.70 10.48 -6.00
N GLU A 128 2.44 10.40 -6.45
CA GLU A 128 1.68 11.56 -6.91
C GLU A 128 0.98 12.36 -5.77
N GLY A 129 1.14 11.94 -4.52
CA GLY A 129 0.49 12.56 -3.36
C GLY A 129 -1.04 12.48 -3.41
N ARG A 130 -1.60 11.50 -4.12
CA ARG A 130 -3.06 11.25 -4.20
C ARG A 130 -3.59 10.66 -2.90
N VAL A 131 -2.75 9.96 -2.15
CA VAL A 131 -3.09 9.40 -0.83
C VAL A 131 -3.69 10.46 0.10
N ASN A 132 -3.20 11.70 0.10
CA ASN A 132 -3.77 12.75 0.98
C ASN A 132 -5.17 13.26 0.55
N ARG A 133 -5.69 12.86 -0.62
CA ARG A 133 -6.95 13.37 -1.20
C ARG A 133 -8.14 12.43 -0.98
N PHE A 134 -7.91 11.18 -0.60
CA PHE A 134 -8.97 10.16 -0.48
C PHE A 134 -10.04 10.48 0.59
N GLY A 135 -9.75 11.34 1.57
CA GLY A 135 -10.74 11.76 2.57
C GLY A 135 -11.72 12.85 2.11
N ALA A 136 -11.50 13.50 0.96
CA ALA A 136 -12.30 14.68 0.55
C ALA A 136 -13.29 14.40 -0.59
N GLN A 137 -13.09 13.36 -1.41
CA GLN A 137 -13.81 13.18 -2.68
C GLN A 137 -14.97 12.18 -2.66
N GLN A 138 -15.12 11.35 -1.63
CA GLN A 138 -16.21 10.36 -1.59
C GLN A 138 -17.61 10.95 -1.34
N ARG A 139 -17.75 12.24 -0.98
CA ARG A 139 -19.07 12.89 -0.80
C ARG A 139 -19.76 13.34 -2.09
N SER A 140 -19.13 13.26 -3.26
CA SER A 140 -19.70 13.80 -4.51
C SER A 140 -20.02 12.77 -5.61
N GLY A 141 -20.15 11.48 -5.26
CA GLY A 141 -20.25 10.40 -6.25
C GLY A 141 -21.50 9.51 -6.24
N ARG A 142 -22.44 9.64 -5.30
CA ARG A 142 -23.71 8.86 -5.36
C ARG A 142 -24.77 9.57 -6.20
N ARG A 143 -24.70 9.35 -7.51
CA ARG A 143 -25.81 9.24 -8.47
C ARG A 143 -25.38 8.09 -9.37
N PHE A 144 -26.07 6.95 -9.47
CA PHE A 144 -27.49 6.70 -9.65
C PHE A 144 -27.87 5.37 -8.99
#